data_AF-A0A6J1VSM9-F1
#
_entry.id   AF-A0A6J1VSM9-F1
#
_cell.length_a   1.000
_cell.length_b   1.000
_cell.length_c   1.000
_cell.angle_alpha   90.00
_cell.angle_beta   90.00
_cell.angle_gamma   90.00
#
_symmetry.space_group_name_H-M   'P 1'
#
loop_
_entity.id
_entity.type
_entity.pdbx_description
1 polymer ?
#
loop_
_entity_poly.entity_id
_entity_poly.type
_entity_poly.pdbx_seq_one_letter_code
_entity_poly.pdbx_strand_id
1 'polypeptide(L)'
;MVGPDWRKRWLYWVKRSKEQTIRNETKNELEKMMKCNEEHPAYLANDEVTTVRKNLEARGVAVDPCLIKDTWHQVYRQHFLKAALGHCNLCRRGFYYYQRHFVDSELECNDVVLFWRIQRMLAITANTLRQQLANTEVRRLEKNVKEVLEDFAEDGGKKVTLLTGKRVQLAEDLKKVREIQEKLEVFIEALHQEEK
;
A
#
# COMPACT_ATOMS: atom_id res chain seq x y z
N MET A 1 -15.65 -7.99 5.88
CA MET A 1 -15.70 -9.15 4.94
C MET A 1 -16.93 -10.00 5.25
N VAL A 2 -17.62 -10.50 4.22
CA VAL A 2 -18.93 -11.19 4.33
C VAL A 2 -18.79 -12.70 4.66
N GLY A 3 -17.55 -13.20 4.73
CA GLY A 3 -17.25 -14.60 5.00
C GLY A 3 -17.29 -15.48 3.75
N PRO A 4 -17.06 -16.80 3.89
CA PRO A 4 -16.98 -17.73 2.76
C PRO A 4 -18.34 -17.99 2.10
N ASP A 5 -18.31 -18.03 0.76
CA ASP A 5 -19.44 -18.45 -0.08
C ASP A 5 -19.83 -19.91 0.19
N TRP A 6 -21.04 -20.29 -0.20
CA TRP A 6 -21.56 -21.65 -0.02
C TRP A 6 -20.62 -22.73 -0.59
N ARG A 7 -19.98 -22.47 -1.75
CA ARG A 7 -19.00 -23.39 -2.37
C ARG A 7 -17.77 -23.58 -1.49
N LYS A 8 -17.20 -22.49 -0.97
CA LYS A 8 -16.03 -22.55 -0.08
C LYS A 8 -16.37 -23.21 1.25
N ARG A 9 -17.57 -22.95 1.78
CA ARG A 9 -18.06 -23.60 3.00
C ARG A 9 -18.18 -25.12 2.82
N TRP A 10 -18.65 -25.57 1.67
CA TRP A 10 -18.79 -26.99 1.38
C TRP A 10 -17.44 -27.66 1.10
N LEU A 11 -16.60 -27.04 0.26
CA LEU A 11 -15.28 -27.60 -0.10
C LEU A 11 -14.31 -27.67 1.08
N TYR A 12 -14.28 -26.64 1.92
CA TYR A 12 -13.31 -26.53 3.02
C TYR A 12 -13.93 -26.80 4.39
N TRP A 13 -15.21 -27.20 4.45
CA TRP A 13 -15.95 -27.45 5.70
C TRP A 13 -15.88 -26.29 6.71
N VAL A 14 -15.79 -25.05 6.20
CA VAL A 14 -15.68 -23.84 7.03
C VAL A 14 -17.07 -23.28 7.33
N LYS A 15 -17.31 -22.90 8.59
CA LYS A 15 -18.54 -22.19 9.01
C LYS A 15 -18.30 -20.68 9.03
N ARG A 16 -19.37 -19.90 8.83
CA ARG A 16 -19.33 -18.44 9.02
C ARG A 16 -19.34 -18.10 10.50
N SER A 17 -18.57 -17.09 10.88
CA SER A 17 -18.69 -16.49 12.21
C SER A 17 -20.03 -15.74 12.36
N LYS A 18 -20.46 -15.48 13.60
CA LYS A 18 -21.71 -14.73 13.85
C LYS A 18 -21.71 -13.37 13.14
N GLU A 19 -20.58 -12.67 13.21
CA GLU A 19 -20.39 -11.36 12.57
C GLU A 19 -20.42 -11.44 11.03
N GLN A 20 -19.83 -12.48 10.45
CA GLN A 20 -19.90 -12.71 9.00
C GLN A 20 -21.33 -13.03 8.54
N THR A 21 -22.08 -13.77 9.34
CA THR A 21 -23.50 -14.04 9.07
C THR A 21 -24.30 -12.75 9.08
N ILE A 22 -24.13 -11.89 10.09
CA ILE A 22 -24.79 -10.58 10.14
C ILE A 22 -24.48 -9.75 8.89
N ARG A 23 -23.20 -9.58 8.55
CA ARG A 23 -22.78 -8.83 7.35
C ARG A 23 -23.33 -9.42 6.06
N ASN A 24 -23.46 -10.74 5.97
CA ASN A 24 -24.04 -11.42 4.81
C ASN A 24 -25.54 -11.16 4.70
N GLU A 25 -26.27 -11.23 5.80
CA GLU A 25 -27.70 -10.95 5.79
C GLU A 25 -27.99 -9.48 5.48
N THR A 26 -27.23 -8.55 6.07
CA THR A 26 -27.31 -7.12 5.74
C THR A 26 -27.02 -6.88 4.27
N LYS A 27 -25.93 -7.44 3.74
CA LYS A 27 -25.59 -7.33 2.31
C LYS A 27 -26.72 -7.87 1.43
N ASN A 28 -27.23 -9.07 1.72
CA ASN A 28 -28.29 -9.70 0.94
C ASN A 28 -29.57 -8.85 0.91
N GLU A 29 -29.93 -8.23 2.03
CA GLU A 29 -31.10 -7.35 2.10
C GLU A 29 -30.91 -6.09 1.26
N LEU A 30 -29.74 -5.45 1.35
CA LEU A 30 -29.39 -4.27 0.56
C LEU A 30 -29.28 -4.58 -0.94
N GLU A 31 -28.79 -5.77 -1.32
CA GLU A 31 -28.77 -6.20 -2.72
C GLU A 31 -30.18 -6.38 -3.29
N LYS A 32 -31.19 -6.75 -2.48
CA LYS A 32 -32.59 -6.79 -2.95
C LYS A 32 -33.11 -5.39 -3.23
N MET A 33 -32.83 -4.43 -2.35
CA MET A 33 -33.22 -3.03 -2.58
C MET A 33 -32.65 -2.51 -3.90
N MET A 34 -31.37 -2.79 -4.18
CA MET A 34 -30.73 -2.39 -5.43
C MET A 34 -31.39 -3.04 -6.66
N LYS A 35 -31.81 -4.31 -6.55
CA LYS A 35 -32.52 -4.99 -7.65
C LYS A 35 -33.91 -4.41 -7.91
N CYS A 36 -34.56 -3.88 -6.88
CA CYS A 36 -35.86 -3.23 -7.04
C CYS A 36 -35.75 -1.80 -7.61
N ASN A 37 -34.64 -1.11 -7.35
CA ASN A 37 -34.37 0.24 -7.83
C ASN A 37 -32.91 0.37 -8.29
N GLU A 38 -32.67 0.20 -9.60
CA GLU A 38 -31.32 0.27 -10.18
C GLU A 38 -30.74 1.69 -10.18
N GLU A 39 -31.58 2.72 -10.19
CA GLU A 39 -31.19 4.14 -10.19
C GLU A 39 -31.08 4.74 -8.77
N HIS A 40 -31.07 3.89 -7.74
CA HIS A 40 -31.00 4.35 -6.36
C HIS A 40 -29.74 5.18 -6.10
N PRO A 41 -29.82 6.31 -5.37
CA PRO A 41 -28.65 7.12 -5.04
C PRO A 41 -27.64 6.40 -4.12
N ALA A 42 -26.41 6.92 -4.08
CA ALA A 42 -25.30 6.39 -3.29
C ALA A 42 -25.51 6.43 -1.76
N TYR A 43 -26.50 7.18 -1.29
CA TYR A 43 -26.80 7.38 0.12
C TYR A 43 -28.18 6.82 0.44
N LEU A 44 -28.31 6.16 1.60
CA LEU A 44 -29.60 5.74 2.14
C LEU A 44 -30.20 6.85 2.99
N ALA A 45 -31.49 7.10 2.81
CA ALA A 45 -32.26 7.94 3.70
C ALA A 45 -32.47 7.26 5.07
N ASN A 46 -32.76 8.04 6.11
CA ASN A 46 -32.83 7.52 7.49
C ASN A 46 -34.00 6.55 7.71
N ASP A 47 -35.10 6.75 6.99
CA ASP A 47 -36.26 5.87 6.93
C ASP A 47 -35.94 4.54 6.22
N GLU A 48 -35.17 4.58 5.14
CA GLU A 48 -34.69 3.37 4.46
C GLU A 48 -33.78 2.54 5.37
N VAL A 49 -32.84 3.20 6.08
CA VAL A 49 -31.98 2.55 7.08
C VAL A 49 -32.82 1.90 8.18
N THR A 50 -33.86 2.60 8.66
CA THR A 50 -34.76 2.08 9.69
C THR A 50 -35.55 0.87 9.18
N THR A 51 -35.95 0.90 7.91
CA THR A 51 -36.69 -0.19 7.25
C THR A 51 -35.81 -1.42 7.11
N VAL A 52 -34.59 -1.27 6.59
CA VAL A 52 -33.61 -2.37 6.49
C VAL A 52 -33.32 -2.97 7.87
N ARG A 53 -33.15 -2.13 8.89
CA ARG A 53 -32.94 -2.60 10.27
C ARG A 53 -34.11 -3.44 10.76
N LYS A 54 -35.34 -2.95 10.62
CA LYS A 54 -36.55 -3.69 11.03
C LYS A 54 -36.71 -5.01 10.28
N ASN A 55 -36.41 -5.04 8.98
CA ASN A 55 -36.45 -6.26 8.18
C ASN A 55 -35.42 -7.31 8.66
N LEU A 56 -34.22 -6.87 9.05
CA LEU A 56 -33.19 -7.74 9.59
C LEU A 56 -33.55 -8.24 11.01
N GLU A 57 -34.13 -7.37 11.85
CA GLU A 57 -34.63 -7.73 13.18
C GLU A 57 -35.75 -8.77 13.11
N ALA A 58 -36.67 -8.64 12.15
CA ALA A 58 -37.73 -9.64 11.90
C ALA A 58 -37.17 -11.02 11.53
N ARG A 59 -35.93 -11.08 11.02
CA ARG A 59 -35.20 -12.32 10.69
C ARG A 59 -34.28 -12.79 11.82
N GLY A 60 -34.35 -12.15 12.99
CA GLY A 60 -33.52 -12.45 14.16
C GLY A 60 -32.09 -11.90 14.08
N VAL A 61 -31.83 -10.91 13.22
CA VAL A 61 -30.50 -10.31 13.01
C VAL A 61 -30.50 -8.87 13.51
N ALA A 62 -29.92 -8.62 14.68
CA ALA A 62 -29.74 -7.26 15.20
C ALA A 62 -28.51 -6.59 14.56
N VAL A 63 -28.70 -5.39 14.00
CA VAL A 63 -27.67 -4.66 13.25
C VAL A 63 -27.67 -3.18 13.58
N ASP A 64 -26.47 -2.61 13.76
CA ASP A 64 -26.25 -1.18 13.94
C ASP A 64 -26.55 -0.42 12.63
N PRO A 65 -27.34 0.68 12.66
CA PRO A 65 -27.50 1.60 11.53
C PRO A 65 -26.19 2.00 10.82
N CYS A 66 -25.08 2.17 11.55
CA CYS A 66 -23.78 2.50 10.95
C CYS A 66 -23.30 1.38 10.01
N LEU A 67 -23.42 0.12 10.43
CA LEU A 67 -23.02 -1.02 9.60
C LEU A 67 -23.89 -1.13 8.33
N ILE A 68 -25.16 -0.77 8.40
CA ILE A 68 -26.07 -0.74 7.24
C ILE A 68 -25.57 0.29 6.22
N LYS A 69 -25.27 1.52 6.67
CA LYS A 69 -24.75 2.59 5.81
C LYS A 69 -23.41 2.22 5.18
N ASP A 70 -22.47 1.69 5.96
CA ASP A 70 -21.17 1.23 5.45
C ASP A 70 -21.31 0.10 4.42
N THR A 71 -22.19 -0.85 4.69
CA THR A 71 -22.45 -1.97 3.78
C THR A 71 -23.11 -1.48 2.49
N TRP A 72 -24.03 -0.52 2.58
CA TRP A 72 -24.67 0.11 1.42
C TRP A 72 -23.65 0.76 0.50
N HIS A 73 -22.72 1.55 1.04
CA HIS A 73 -21.68 2.17 0.24
C HIS A 73 -20.87 1.14 -0.55
N GLN A 74 -20.60 -0.04 0.03
CA GLN A 74 -19.90 -1.11 -0.69
C GLN A 74 -20.78 -1.77 -1.76
N VAL A 75 -22.04 -2.06 -1.44
CA VAL A 75 -23.01 -2.66 -2.39
C VAL A 75 -23.26 -1.72 -3.58
N TYR A 76 -23.51 -0.44 -3.31
CA TYR A 76 -23.69 0.59 -4.33
C TYR A 76 -22.45 0.73 -5.22
N ARG A 77 -21.25 0.83 -4.65
CA ARG A 77 -20.00 0.90 -5.44
C ARG A 77 -19.86 -0.30 -6.37
N GLN A 78 -20.16 -1.51 -5.88
CA GLN A 78 -20.10 -2.70 -6.71
C GLN A 78 -21.13 -2.66 -7.85
N HIS A 79 -22.36 -2.24 -7.55
CA HIS A 79 -23.42 -2.08 -8.55
C HIS A 79 -23.01 -1.05 -9.62
N PHE A 80 -22.63 0.14 -9.20
CA PHE A 80 -22.17 1.24 -10.06
C PHE A 80 -21.03 0.80 -10.99
N LEU A 81 -20.00 0.13 -10.45
CA LEU A 81 -18.89 -0.36 -11.28
C LEU A 81 -19.34 -1.44 -12.29
N LYS A 82 -20.29 -2.31 -11.93
CA LYS A 82 -20.84 -3.30 -12.87
C LYS A 82 -21.65 -2.65 -13.98
N ALA A 83 -22.48 -1.65 -13.65
CA ALA A 83 -23.26 -0.89 -14.62
C ALA A 83 -22.33 -0.13 -15.59
N ALA A 84 -21.33 0.59 -15.07
CA ALA A 84 -20.33 1.29 -15.86
C ALA A 84 -19.54 0.33 -16.77
N LEU A 85 -19.19 -0.87 -16.31
CA LEU A 85 -18.58 -1.90 -17.17
C LEU A 85 -19.52 -2.34 -18.30
N GLY A 86 -20.82 -2.43 -18.02
CA GLY A 86 -21.85 -2.67 -19.05
C GLY A 86 -21.83 -1.59 -20.13
N HIS A 87 -21.82 -0.31 -19.73
CA HIS A 87 -21.72 0.82 -20.65
C HIS A 87 -20.43 0.83 -21.46
N CYS A 88 -19.28 0.50 -20.84
CA CYS A 88 -18.02 0.36 -21.59
C CYS A 88 -18.10 -0.72 -22.68
N ASN A 89 -18.82 -1.82 -22.45
CA ASN A 89 -19.03 -2.85 -23.47
C ASN A 89 -19.91 -2.34 -24.63
N LEU A 90 -20.91 -1.51 -24.35
CA LEU A 90 -21.71 -0.82 -25.38
C LEU A 90 -20.82 0.13 -26.19
N CYS A 91 -20.00 0.94 -25.52
CA CYS A 91 -19.02 1.81 -26.17
C CYS A 91 -18.05 1.07 -27.08
N ARG A 92 -17.52 -0.08 -26.64
CA ARG A 92 -16.66 -0.93 -27.47
C ARG A 92 -17.38 -1.39 -28.75
N ARG A 93 -18.67 -1.74 -28.66
CA ARG A 93 -19.49 -2.10 -29.83
C ARG A 93 -19.78 -0.88 -30.70
N GLY A 94 -20.09 0.26 -30.10
CA GLY A 94 -20.35 1.51 -30.80
C GLY A 94 -19.15 2.02 -31.60
N PHE A 95 -17.93 1.89 -31.06
CA PHE A 95 -16.69 2.21 -31.77
C PHE A 95 -16.54 1.45 -33.11
N TYR A 96 -17.00 0.19 -33.15
CA TYR A 96 -17.00 -0.60 -34.37
C TYR A 96 -17.96 -0.05 -35.44
N TYR A 97 -19.12 0.48 -35.04
CA TYR A 97 -20.07 1.13 -35.95
C TYR A 97 -19.58 2.51 -36.42
N TYR A 98 -18.93 3.26 -35.53
CA TYR A 98 -18.29 4.52 -35.87
C TYR A 98 -17.23 4.36 -36.98
N GLN A 99 -16.40 3.31 -36.91
CA GLN A 99 -15.42 2.98 -37.96
C GLN A 99 -16.06 2.71 -39.34
N ARG A 100 -17.36 2.39 -39.38
CA ARG A 100 -18.13 2.15 -40.62
C ARG A 100 -18.94 3.38 -41.05
N HIS A 101 -18.62 4.56 -40.54
CA HIS A 101 -19.31 5.84 -40.80
C HIS A 101 -20.77 5.90 -40.31
N PHE A 102 -21.18 5.02 -39.39
CA PHE A 102 -22.45 5.16 -38.71
C PHE A 102 -22.23 5.98 -37.42
N VAL A 103 -22.69 7.23 -37.42
CA VAL A 103 -22.53 8.12 -36.27
C VAL A 103 -23.77 8.00 -35.39
N ASP A 104 -23.61 7.37 -34.24
CA ASP A 104 -24.60 7.39 -33.17
C ASP A 104 -24.26 8.53 -32.20
N SER A 105 -24.99 9.64 -32.30
CA SER A 105 -24.74 10.85 -31.51
C SER A 105 -25.06 10.69 -30.03
N GLU A 106 -25.75 9.62 -29.63
CA GLU A 106 -26.16 9.36 -28.23
C GLU A 106 -25.16 8.46 -27.46
N LEU A 107 -24.11 7.97 -28.12
CA LEU A 107 -23.13 7.08 -27.48
C LEU A 107 -22.13 7.86 -26.61
N GLU A 108 -22.36 7.90 -25.30
CA GLU A 108 -21.42 8.48 -24.33
C GLU A 108 -20.43 7.44 -23.75
N CYS A 109 -19.13 7.70 -23.89
CA CYS A 109 -18.07 6.80 -23.40
C CYS A 109 -17.29 7.31 -22.19
N ASN A 110 -17.96 8.11 -21.36
CA ASN A 110 -17.40 8.68 -20.12
C ASN A 110 -16.90 7.59 -19.15
N ASP A 111 -17.57 6.44 -19.08
CA ASP A 111 -17.19 5.33 -18.21
C ASP A 111 -15.83 4.71 -18.58
N VAL A 112 -15.43 4.76 -19.86
CA VAL A 112 -14.09 4.29 -20.29
C VAL A 112 -13.00 5.15 -19.68
N VAL A 113 -13.21 6.47 -19.65
CA VAL A 113 -12.29 7.43 -19.01
C VAL A 113 -12.23 7.19 -17.51
N LEU A 114 -13.37 6.90 -16.87
CA LEU A 114 -13.42 6.54 -15.46
C LEU A 114 -12.52 5.34 -15.15
N PHE A 115 -12.66 4.22 -15.87
CA PHE A 115 -11.83 3.03 -15.64
C PHE A 115 -10.35 3.28 -15.90
N TRP A 116 -10.01 4.06 -16.93
CA TRP A 116 -8.62 4.46 -17.18
C TRP A 116 -8.02 5.24 -16.00
N ARG A 117 -8.78 6.19 -15.43
CA ARG A 117 -8.35 6.95 -14.23
C ARG A 117 -8.17 6.05 -13.03
N ILE A 118 -9.09 5.11 -12.79
CA ILE A 118 -8.99 4.13 -11.69
C ILE A 118 -7.74 3.27 -11.86
N GLN A 119 -7.51 2.72 -13.05
CA GLN A 119 -6.32 1.90 -13.34
C GLN A 119 -5.03 2.69 -13.11
N ARG A 120 -4.96 3.93 -13.60
CA ARG A 120 -3.81 4.81 -13.40
C ARG A 120 -3.57 5.11 -11.92
N MET A 121 -4.61 5.43 -11.18
CA MET A 121 -4.53 5.68 -9.74
C MET A 121 -3.97 4.45 -9.01
N LEU A 122 -4.52 3.27 -9.28
CA LEU A 122 -4.05 2.01 -8.68
C LEU A 122 -2.57 1.73 -9.00
N ALA A 123 -2.14 1.97 -10.24
CA ALA A 123 -0.75 1.78 -10.65
C ALA A 123 0.20 2.73 -9.89
N ILE A 124 -0.17 4.00 -9.76
CA ILE A 124 0.61 4.99 -9.00
C ILE A 124 0.67 4.59 -7.52
N THR A 125 -0.47 4.29 -6.90
CA THR A 125 -0.52 3.87 -5.49
C THR A 125 0.31 2.63 -5.23
N ALA A 126 0.27 1.62 -6.11
CA ALA A 126 1.10 0.42 -5.96
C ALA A 126 2.61 0.75 -6.03
N ASN A 127 3.01 1.65 -6.94
CA ASN A 127 4.41 2.09 -7.04
C ASN A 127 4.85 2.84 -5.78
N THR A 128 4.02 3.77 -5.30
CA THR A 128 4.29 4.53 -4.08
C THR A 128 4.39 3.62 -2.86
N LEU A 129 3.48 2.64 -2.70
CA LEU A 129 3.53 1.67 -1.61
C LEU A 129 4.79 0.81 -1.64
N ARG A 130 5.22 0.36 -2.83
CA ARG A 130 6.49 -0.37 -2.97
C ARG A 130 7.68 0.49 -2.57
N GLN A 131 7.70 1.76 -2.98
CA GLN A 131 8.76 2.70 -2.58
C GLN A 131 8.75 2.97 -1.08
N GLN A 132 7.58 3.15 -0.47
CA GLN A 132 7.45 3.34 0.98
C GLN A 132 7.96 2.12 1.75
N LEU A 133 7.59 0.91 1.33
CA LEU A 133 8.07 -0.32 1.93
C LEU A 133 9.58 -0.45 1.81
N ALA A 134 10.13 -0.29 0.60
CA ALA A 134 11.56 -0.37 0.36
C ALA A 134 12.33 0.65 1.21
N ASN A 135 11.89 1.91 1.24
CA ASN A 135 12.53 2.96 2.04
C ASN A 135 12.44 2.68 3.56
N THR A 136 11.33 2.10 4.01
CA THR A 136 11.16 1.73 5.43
C THR A 136 12.09 0.59 5.81
N GLU A 137 12.19 -0.45 4.98
CA GLU A 137 13.09 -1.58 5.23
C GLU A 137 14.57 -1.18 5.10
N VAL A 138 14.93 -0.29 4.16
CA VAL A 138 16.29 0.27 4.05
C VAL A 138 16.67 1.01 5.33
N ARG A 139 15.81 1.92 5.82
CA ARG A 139 16.07 2.66 7.07
C ARG A 139 16.19 1.74 8.28
N ARG A 140 15.36 0.69 8.33
CA ARG A 140 15.43 -0.32 9.39
C ARG A 140 16.76 -1.08 9.33
N LEU A 141 17.21 -1.48 8.14
CA LEU A 141 18.48 -2.16 7.97
C LEU A 141 19.66 -1.26 8.33
N GLU A 142 19.66 0.00 7.87
CA GLU A 142 20.67 1.00 8.22
C GLU A 142 20.78 1.17 9.74
N LYS A 143 19.64 1.25 10.44
CA LYS A 143 19.60 1.34 11.90
C LYS A 143 20.23 0.09 12.55
N ASN A 144 19.83 -1.10 12.12
CA ASN A 144 20.37 -2.35 12.68
C ASN A 144 21.88 -2.49 12.42
N VAL A 145 22.35 -2.13 11.22
CA VAL A 145 23.78 -2.14 10.89
C VAL A 145 24.54 -1.16 11.77
N LYS A 146 23.98 0.04 11.97
CA LYS A 146 24.58 1.05 12.84
C LYS A 146 24.68 0.57 14.29
N GLU A 147 23.63 -0.01 14.84
CA GLU A 147 23.64 -0.58 16.20
C GLU A 147 24.72 -1.65 16.34
N VAL A 148 24.82 -2.60 15.39
CA VAL A 148 25.87 -3.64 15.41
C VAL A 148 27.28 -3.04 15.30
N LEU A 149 27.46 -2.00 14.49
CA LEU A 149 28.75 -1.32 14.36
C LEU A 149 29.11 -0.53 15.63
N GLU A 150 28.13 0.06 16.30
CA GLU A 150 28.31 0.73 17.60
C GLU A 150 28.72 -0.31 18.67
N ASP A 151 28.06 -1.46 18.74
CA ASP A 151 28.44 -2.57 19.62
C ASP A 151 29.88 -3.06 19.36
N PHE A 152 30.30 -3.15 18.09
CA PHE A 152 31.67 -3.52 17.74
C PHE A 152 32.68 -2.42 18.05
N ALA A 153 32.28 -1.15 17.99
CA ALA A 153 33.14 -0.03 18.34
C ALA A 153 33.41 0.05 19.85
N GLU A 154 32.47 -0.39 20.68
CA GLU A 154 32.61 -0.48 22.14
C GLU A 154 33.54 -1.63 22.57
N ASP A 155 33.59 -2.73 21.83
CA ASP A 155 34.49 -3.85 22.08
C ASP A 155 35.92 -3.55 21.57
N GLY A 156 36.78 -3.06 22.46
CA GLY A 156 38.17 -2.72 22.15
C GLY A 156 38.98 -3.88 21.57
N GLY A 157 38.70 -5.13 21.95
CA GLY A 157 39.37 -6.33 21.44
C GLY A 157 38.98 -6.65 20.01
N LYS A 158 37.68 -6.58 19.69
CA LYS A 158 37.19 -6.71 18.31
C LYS A 158 37.64 -5.55 17.45
N LYS A 159 37.67 -4.33 17.97
CA LYS A 159 38.14 -3.16 17.24
C LYS A 159 39.60 -3.30 16.80
N VAL A 160 40.50 -3.76 17.69
CA VAL A 160 41.89 -4.06 17.30
C VAL A 160 41.92 -5.17 16.26
N THR A 161 41.19 -6.26 16.45
CA THR A 161 41.18 -7.38 15.51
C THR A 161 40.64 -6.99 14.12
N LEU A 162 39.55 -6.22 14.05
CA LEU A 162 38.90 -5.77 12.81
C LEU A 162 39.62 -4.61 12.12
N LEU A 163 40.31 -3.75 12.88
CA LEU A 163 41.16 -2.68 12.35
C LEU A 163 42.60 -3.15 12.08
N THR A 164 42.91 -4.44 12.19
CA THR A 164 44.22 -4.95 11.77
C THR A 164 44.20 -5.31 10.28
N GLY A 165 45.26 -4.94 9.57
CA GLY A 165 45.44 -5.27 8.16
C GLY A 165 46.49 -4.42 7.46
N LYS A 166 46.93 -4.86 6.27
CA LYS A 166 48.01 -4.19 5.51
C LYS A 166 47.79 -2.69 5.30
N ARG A 167 46.54 -2.25 5.10
CA ARG A 167 46.22 -0.81 4.88
C ARG A 167 46.33 0.02 6.16
N VAL A 168 46.06 -0.57 7.33
CA VAL A 168 46.19 0.13 8.61
C VAL A 168 47.67 0.19 9.02
N GLN A 169 48.42 -0.89 8.83
CA GLN A 169 49.88 -0.88 8.98
C GLN A 169 50.55 0.17 8.09
N LEU A 170 50.16 0.24 6.81
CA LEU A 170 50.71 1.25 5.90
C LEU A 170 50.38 2.68 6.36
N ALA A 171 49.19 2.91 6.91
CA ALA A 171 48.80 4.21 7.45
C ALA A 171 49.59 4.56 8.73
N GLU A 172 49.84 3.60 9.61
CA GLU A 172 50.70 3.78 10.79
C GLU A 172 52.14 4.07 10.39
N ASP A 173 52.69 3.35 9.41
CA ASP A 173 54.06 3.55 8.93
C ASP A 173 54.22 4.91 8.24
N LEU A 174 53.25 5.34 7.43
CA LEU A 174 53.24 6.69 6.85
C LEU A 174 53.22 7.79 7.92
N LYS A 175 52.51 7.58 9.03
CA LYS A 175 52.49 8.52 10.14
C LYS A 175 53.86 8.61 10.82
N LYS A 176 54.54 7.47 11.06
CA LYS A 176 55.89 7.44 11.61
C LYS A 176 56.90 8.16 10.72
N VAL A 177 56.82 7.95 9.40
CA VAL A 177 57.71 8.63 8.43
C VAL A 177 57.52 10.15 8.51
N ARG A 178 56.27 10.64 8.59
CA ARG A 178 56.00 12.07 8.71
C ARG A 178 56.54 12.66 10.01
N GLU A 179 56.40 11.95 11.13
CA GLU A 179 56.95 12.40 12.42
C GLU A 179 58.49 12.47 12.41
N ILE A 180 59.16 11.54 11.70
CA ILE A 180 60.61 11.59 11.51
C ILE A 180 61.01 12.79 10.64
N GLN A 181 60.25 13.07 9.56
CA GLN A 181 60.50 14.24 8.72
C GLN A 181 60.36 15.54 9.50
N GLU A 182 59.32 15.70 10.31
CA GLU A 182 59.13 16.88 11.17
C GLU A 182 60.30 17.06 12.16
N LYS A 183 60.78 15.97 12.79
CA LYS A 183 61.95 16.05 13.69
C LYS A 183 63.24 16.38 12.96
N LEU A 184 63.41 15.89 11.72
CA LEU A 184 64.57 16.22 10.88
C LEU A 184 64.54 17.68 10.44
N GLU A 185 63.38 18.22 10.08
CA GLU A 185 63.23 19.64 9.76
C GLU A 185 63.59 20.52 10.96
N VAL A 186 63.08 20.19 12.15
CA VAL A 186 63.45 20.88 13.40
C VAL A 186 64.96 20.80 13.68
N PHE A 187 65.59 19.65 13.42
CA PHE A 187 67.02 19.48 13.60
C PHE A 187 67.85 20.29 12.58
N ILE A 188 67.44 20.33 11.32
CA ILE A 188 68.08 21.15 10.27
C ILE A 188 67.97 22.63 10.62
N GLU A 189 66.80 23.07 11.10
CA GLU A 189 66.61 24.44 11.56
C GLU A 189 67.51 24.79 12.76
N ALA A 190 67.67 23.87 13.72
CA ALA A 190 68.58 24.06 14.84
C ALA A 190 70.06 24.14 14.40
N LEU A 191 70.49 23.28 13.47
CA LEU A 191 71.85 23.33 12.92
C LEU A 191 72.13 24.63 12.17
N HIS A 192 71.18 25.12 11.35
CA HIS A 192 71.32 26.41 10.68
C HIS A 192 71.35 27.61 11.65
N GLN A 193 70.82 27.45 12.87
CA GLN A 193 70.93 28.47 13.92
C GLN A 193 72.28 28.44 14.65
N GLU A 194 72.94 27.28 14.72
CA GLU A 194 74.28 27.12 15.32
C GLU A 194 75.42 27.53 14.37
N GLU A 195 75.22 27.53 13.05
CA GLU A 195 76.21 27.98 12.05
C GLU A 195 76.24 29.52 11.82
N LYS A 196 75.50 30.30 12.61
CA LYS A 196 75.57 31.78 12.64
C LYS A 196 76.30 32.29 13.88
#